data_AF-A0A4R5W774-F1
#
_entry.id   AF-A0A4R5W774-F1
#
_cell.length_a   1.000
_cell.length_b   1.000
_cell.length_c   1.000
_cell.angle_alpha   90.00
_cell.angle_beta   90.00
_cell.angle_gamma   90.00
#
_symmetry.space_group_name_H-M   'P 1'
#
loop_
_entity.id
_entity.type
_entity.pdbx_description
1 polymer ?
#
loop_
_entity_poly.entity_id
_entity_poly.type
_entity_poly.pdbx_seq_one_letter_code
_entity_poly.pdbx_strand_id
1 'polypeptide(L)' 'MRSLEIRNVPDDLMERLELLARASNTSVEAVAIRELSVATSQVNNATLLASLPDLSISTEDIIQHVHASRR' A
#
# COMPACT_ATOMS: atom_id res chain seq x y z
N MET A 1 -1.18 -8.08 -20.89
CA MET A 1 -0.27 -7.71 -19.79
C MET A 1 0.76 -6.73 -20.33
N ARG A 2 1.16 -5.71 -19.56
CA ARG A 2 2.19 -4.74 -19.97
C ARG A 2 3.48 -5.07 -19.23
N SER A 3 4.63 -5.03 -19.90
CA SER A 3 5.95 -5.20 -19.30
C SER A 3 6.54 -3.85 -18.90
N LEU A 4 7.26 -3.82 -17.78
CA LEU A 4 8.01 -2.67 -17.30
C LEU A 4 9.48 -3.12 -17.13
N GLU A 5 10.38 -2.55 -17.91
CA GLU A 5 11.82 -2.78 -17.76
C GLU A 5 12.42 -1.65 -16.92
N ILE A 6 12.92 -1.97 -15.73
CA ILE A 6 13.66 -1.02 -14.90
C ILE A 6 15.14 -1.15 -15.28
N ARG A 7 15.75 -0.04 -15.71
CA ARG A 7 17.18 0.02 -16.07
C ARG A 7 17.94 0.83 -15.04
N ASN A 8 19.23 0.55 -14.92
CA ASN A 8 20.14 1.23 -13.98
C ASN A 8 19.66 1.10 -12.52
N VAL A 9 19.30 -0.12 -12.11
CA VAL A 9 18.97 -0.39 -10.71
C VAL A 9 20.26 -0.30 -9.88
N PRO A 10 20.31 0.52 -8.81
CA PRO A 10 21.45 0.56 -7.92
C PRO A 10 21.74 -0.81 -7.31
N ASP A 11 23.02 -1.18 -7.18
CA ASP A 11 23.44 -2.48 -6.66
C ASP A 11 22.88 -2.74 -5.25
N ASP A 12 22.88 -1.73 -4.39
CA ASP A 12 22.34 -1.83 -3.03
C ASP A 12 20.82 -2.12 -3.01
N LEU A 13 20.09 -1.61 -4.01
CA LEU A 13 18.68 -1.90 -4.17
C LEU A 13 18.46 -3.32 -4.67
N MET A 14 19.29 -3.80 -5.59
CA MET A 14 19.24 -5.19 -6.07
C MET A 14 19.50 -6.19 -4.94
N GLU A 15 20.53 -5.95 -4.12
CA GLU A 15 20.86 -6.79 -2.95
C GLU A 15 19.69 -6.89 -1.96
N ARG A 16 19.02 -5.76 -1.69
CA ARG A 16 17.84 -5.75 -0.80
C ARG A 16 16.67 -6.52 -1.41
N LEU A 17 16.42 -6.38 -2.70
CA LEU A 17 15.36 -7.14 -3.38
C LEU A 17 15.66 -8.65 -3.39
N GLU A 18 16.92 -9.04 -3.60
CA GLU A 18 17.33 -10.44 -3.50
C GLU A 18 17.13 -11.02 -2.10
N LEU A 19 17.45 -10.25 -1.05
CA LEU A 19 17.24 -10.68 0.33
C LEU A 19 15.75 -10.91 0.61
N LEU A 20 14.88 -10.01 0.16
CA LEU A 20 13.43 -10.14 0.28
C LEU A 20 12.89 -11.33 -0.53
N ALA A 21 13.44 -11.57 -1.71
CA ALA A 21 13.07 -12.68 -2.58
C ALA A 21 13.42 -14.03 -1.93
N ARG A 22 14.62 -14.14 -1.34
CA ARG A 22 15.05 -15.33 -0.57
C ARG A 22 14.15 -15.56 0.65
N ALA A 23 13.83 -14.51 1.41
CA ALA A 23 12.96 -14.62 2.58
C ALA A 23 11.52 -15.06 2.22
N SER A 24 11.04 -14.68 1.04
CA SER A 24 9.68 -14.98 0.58
C SER A 24 9.61 -16.19 -0.37
N ASN A 25 10.74 -16.88 -0.57
CA ASN A 25 10.90 -17.99 -1.51
C ASN A 25 10.29 -17.71 -2.90
N THR A 26 10.51 -16.50 -3.40
CA THR A 26 9.93 -15.99 -4.66
C THR A 26 11.00 -15.31 -5.52
N SER A 27 10.66 -14.88 -6.74
CA SER A 27 11.62 -14.19 -7.62
C SER A 27 11.77 -12.72 -7.26
N VAL A 28 12.94 -12.14 -7.57
CA VAL A 28 13.23 -10.70 -7.42
C VAL A 28 12.18 -9.85 -8.16
N GLU A 29 11.79 -10.28 -9.35
CA GLU A 29 10.75 -9.62 -10.14
C GLU A 29 9.39 -9.64 -9.44
N ALA A 30 9.01 -10.78 -8.84
CA ALA A 30 7.76 -10.88 -8.08
C ALA A 30 7.76 -9.96 -6.85
N VAL A 31 8.90 -9.84 -6.15
CA VAL A 31 9.06 -8.88 -5.07
C VAL A 31 8.94 -7.45 -5.60
N ALA A 32 9.64 -7.09 -6.68
CA ALA A 32 9.58 -5.75 -7.25
C ALA A 32 8.15 -5.37 -7.65
N ILE A 33 7.40 -6.27 -8.29
CA ILE A 33 6.00 -6.06 -8.65
C ILE A 33 5.13 -5.88 -7.40
N ARG A 34 5.35 -6.69 -6.35
CA ARG A 34 4.63 -6.56 -5.08
C ARG A 34 4.88 -5.19 -4.44
N GLU A 35 6.13 -4.76 -4.36
CA GLU A 35 6.48 -3.46 -3.76
C GLU A 35 5.92 -2.29 -4.58
N LEU A 36 5.99 -2.36 -5.92
CA LEU A 36 5.38 -1.37 -6.79
C LEU A 36 3.85 -1.32 -6.62
N SER A 37 3.21 -2.48 -6.45
CA SER A 37 1.77 -2.54 -6.16
C SER A 37 1.44 -1.86 -4.83
N VAL A 38 2.21 -2.13 -3.77
CA VAL A 38 2.03 -1.47 -2.46
C VAL A 38 2.25 0.04 -2.56
N ALA A 39 3.32 0.49 -3.23
CA ALA A 39 3.63 1.91 -3.38
C ALA A 39 2.55 2.65 -4.19
N THR A 40 1.97 2.00 -5.20
CA THR A 40 0.92 2.58 -6.04
C THR A 40 -0.49 2.42 -5.47
N SER A 41 -0.67 1.56 -4.46
CA SER A 41 -1.96 1.32 -3.79
C SER A 41 -2.59 2.62 -3.29
N GLN A 42 -1.78 3.51 -2.73
CA GLN A 42 -2.26 4.73 -2.10
C GLN A 42 -2.64 5.82 -3.09
N VAL A 43 -2.17 5.75 -4.34
CA VAL A 43 -2.45 6.75 -5.38
C VAL A 43 -3.95 6.83 -5.66
N ASN A 44 -4.67 5.72 -5.53
CA ASN A 44 -6.11 5.69 -5.76
C ASN A 44 -6.94 5.94 -4.48
N ASN A 45 -6.32 6.12 -3.31
CA ASN A 45 -7.05 6.28 -2.05
C ASN A 45 -7.89 7.56 -2.04
N ALA A 46 -7.38 8.66 -2.58
CA ALA A 46 -8.12 9.91 -2.65
C ALA A 46 -9.41 9.76 -3.49
N THR A 47 -9.30 9.11 -4.66
CA THR A 47 -10.44 8.82 -5.53
C THR A 47 -11.43 7.84 -4.88
N LEU A 48 -10.92 6.80 -4.21
CA LEU A 48 -11.74 5.85 -3.47
C LEU A 48 -12.51 6.53 -2.35
N LEU A 49 -11.84 7.34 -1.53
CA LEU A 49 -12.46 8.10 -0.44
C LEU A 49 -13.52 9.08 -0.98
N ALA A 50 -13.24 9.73 -2.10
CA ALA A 50 -14.21 10.62 -2.75
C ALA A 50 -15.42 9.88 -3.36
N SER A 51 -15.29 8.59 -3.65
CA SER A 51 -16.38 7.74 -4.16
C SER A 51 -17.28 7.16 -3.07
N LEU A 52 -16.88 7.27 -1.79
CA LEU A 52 -17.68 6.76 -0.69
C LEU A 52 -18.94 7.62 -0.48
N PRO A 53 -20.10 7.00 -0.22
CA PRO A 53 -21.30 7.74 0.11
C PRO A 53 -21.11 8.50 1.42
N ASP A 54 -21.58 9.75 1.47
CA ASP A 54 -21.66 10.49 2.71
C ASP A 54 -22.76 9.88 3.58
N LEU A 55 -22.36 9.33 4.73
CA LEU A 55 -23.26 8.70 5.69
C LEU A 55 -23.93 9.71 6.63
N SER A 56 -23.62 11.01 6.50
CA SER A 56 -24.12 12.09 7.36
C SER A 56 -23.86 11.85 8.85
N ILE A 57 -22.77 11.14 9.17
CA ILE A 57 -22.35 10.87 10.55
C ILE A 57 -21.50 12.06 11.01
N SER A 58 -21.92 12.75 12.07
CA SER A 58 -21.13 13.85 12.60
C SER A 58 -19.87 13.35 13.30
N THR A 59 -18.80 14.14 13.22
CA THR A 59 -17.55 13.83 13.94
C THR A 59 -17.77 13.80 15.46
N GLU A 60 -18.70 14.62 15.97
CA GLU A 60 -19.04 14.69 17.39
C GLU A 60 -19.66 13.38 17.90
N ASP A 61 -20.54 12.75 17.11
CA ASP A 61 -21.16 11.47 17.44
C ASP A 61 -20.12 10.35 17.52
N ILE A 62 -19.15 10.34 16.59
CA ILE A 62 -18.03 9.38 16.60
C ILE A 62 -17.21 9.54 17.88
N ILE A 63 -16.85 10.79 18.22
CA ILE A 63 -16.06 11.10 19.42
C ILE A 63 -16.80 10.65 20.67
N GLN A 64 -18.10 10.94 20.79
CA GLN A 64 -18.92 10.46 21.91
C GLN A 64 -18.91 8.94 22.04
N HIS A 65 -19.13 8.22 20.93
CA HIS A 65 -19.16 6.75 20.97
C HIS A 65 -17.80 6.13 21.36
N VAL A 66 -16.69 6.71 20.89
CA VAL A 66 -15.35 6.24 21.27
C VAL A 66 -15.09 6.49 22.76
N HIS A 67 -15.48 7.65 23.29
CA HIS A 67 -15.34 7.95 24.71
C HIS A 67 -16.24 7.07 25.59
N ALA A 68 -17.47 6.80 25.16
CA ALA A 68 -18.39 5.91 25.86
C ALA A 68 -17.88 4.45 25.92
N SER A 69 -17.18 3.99 24.88
CA SER A 69 -16.64 2.62 24.81
C SER A 69 -15.36 2.39 25.61
N ARG A 70 -14.71 3.47 26.09
CA ARG A 70 -13.49 3.40 26.91
C ARG A 70 -13.75 3.47 28.42
N ARG A 71 -15.01 3.57 28.84
CA ARG A 71 -15.46 3.49 30.24
C ARG A 71 -15.99 2.10 30.53
#